data_AF-A0A8C8W6K7-F1
#
_entry.id   AF-A0A8C8W6K7-F1
#
_cell.length_a   1.000
_cell.length_b   1.000
_cell.length_c   1.000
_cell.angle_alpha   90.00
_cell.angle_beta   90.00
_cell.angle_gamma   90.00
#
_symmetry.space_group_name_H-M   'P 1'
#
loop_
_entity.id
_entity.type
_entity.pdbx_description
1 polymer ?
#
loop_
_entity_poly.entity_id
_entity_poly.type
_entity_poly.pdbx_seq_one_letter_code
_entity_poly.pdbx_strand_id
1 'polypeptide(L)'
;LRVQTPLLLFLLKMAAGGLRWLRALVTIFCFDFVQQPVHNLLMGDTKEQRILNYVQQHAKPGDPQSVMDAFDTYCSEERAMHVGAVKGTGIRVGWWGGGVGWWCARLLPPGGRLLTMEMNPDYAAITRQMLSLAGLQDQVTILIGASQDLIPQLKTKYDVDTLDMVFLDHWKDRYLPDTRLLEECGLLRKGTVLLADNVIVPGAPDFLEYVRGSTKFECTHYSSYLEYRETVDGLEKALYKGPSSP
;
A
#
# COMPACT_ATOMS: atom_id res chain seq x y z
N LEU A 1 -18.50 -33.12 -35.88
CA LEU A 1 -19.02 -32.03 -35.00
C LEU A 1 -18.48 -32.20 -33.58
N ARG A 2 -17.23 -31.82 -33.29
CA ARG A 2 -16.67 -31.85 -31.91
C ARG A 2 -15.35 -31.07 -31.83
N VAL A 3 -15.37 -29.73 -31.95
CA VAL A 3 -14.15 -28.90 -31.76
C VAL A 3 -14.41 -27.54 -31.06
N GLN A 4 -15.63 -27.15 -30.68
CA GLN A 4 -15.88 -25.78 -30.15
C GLN A 4 -15.98 -25.63 -28.61
N THR A 5 -15.96 -26.73 -27.86
CA THR A 5 -16.22 -26.69 -26.40
C THR A 5 -15.15 -25.97 -25.56
N PRO A 6 -13.83 -26.11 -25.81
CA PRO A 6 -12.81 -25.50 -24.95
C PRO A 6 -12.73 -23.98 -25.07
N LEU A 7 -12.88 -23.46 -26.29
CA LEU A 7 -12.82 -22.02 -26.57
C LEU A 7 -14.02 -21.28 -25.97
N LEU A 8 -15.21 -21.87 -26.06
CA LEU A 8 -16.43 -21.30 -25.47
C LEU A 8 -16.35 -21.29 -23.93
N LEU A 9 -15.86 -22.38 -23.33
CA LEU A 9 -15.61 -22.44 -21.87
C LEU A 9 -14.56 -21.44 -21.43
N PHE A 10 -13.50 -21.22 -22.23
CA PHE A 10 -12.48 -20.22 -21.96
C PHE A 10 -13.03 -18.80 -22.03
N LEU A 11 -13.79 -18.47 -23.09
CA LEU A 11 -14.44 -17.16 -23.26
C LEU A 11 -15.47 -16.89 -22.16
N LEU A 12 -16.26 -17.89 -21.74
CA LEU A 12 -17.19 -17.77 -20.62
C LEU A 12 -16.47 -17.53 -19.29
N LYS A 13 -15.33 -18.19 -19.04
CA LYS A 13 -14.51 -17.93 -17.85
C LYS A 13 -13.89 -16.53 -17.87
N MET A 14 -13.41 -16.06 -19.03
CA MET A 14 -12.91 -14.71 -19.22
C MET A 14 -14.00 -13.66 -18.98
N ALA A 15 -15.19 -13.87 -19.55
CA ALA A 15 -16.34 -12.98 -19.36
C ALA A 15 -16.85 -12.97 -17.92
N ALA A 16 -16.91 -14.13 -17.26
CA ALA A 16 -17.28 -14.23 -15.84
C ALA A 16 -16.23 -13.59 -14.93
N GLY A 17 -14.94 -13.74 -15.26
CA GLY A 17 -13.84 -13.04 -14.60
C GLY A 17 -13.98 -11.52 -14.74
N GLY A 18 -14.16 -11.03 -15.98
CA GLY A 18 -14.37 -9.61 -16.28
C GLY A 18 -15.60 -9.02 -15.57
N LEU A 19 -16.70 -9.77 -15.49
CA LEU A 19 -17.91 -9.33 -14.79
C LEU A 19 -17.73 -9.28 -13.26
N ARG A 20 -16.98 -10.23 -12.68
CA ARG A 20 -16.60 -10.20 -11.25
C ARG A 20 -15.70 -9.01 -10.94
N TRP A 21 -14.74 -8.73 -11.82
CA TRP A 21 -13.84 -7.58 -11.76
C TRP A 21 -14.60 -6.25 -11.83
N LEU A 22 -15.49 -6.09 -12.81
CA LEU A 22 -16.31 -4.90 -12.94
C LEU A 22 -17.22 -4.71 -11.72
N ARG A 23 -17.81 -5.78 -11.18
CA ARG A 23 -18.60 -5.73 -9.95
C ARG A 23 -17.76 -5.29 -8.75
N ALA A 24 -16.53 -5.77 -8.62
CA ALA A 24 -15.62 -5.35 -7.55
C ALA A 24 -15.31 -3.84 -7.65
N LEU A 25 -14.97 -3.36 -8.84
CA LEU A 25 -14.71 -1.94 -9.10
C LEU A 25 -15.93 -1.06 -8.83
N VAL A 26 -17.12 -1.46 -9.30
CA VAL A 26 -18.38 -0.74 -9.02
C VAL A 26 -18.69 -0.73 -7.53
N THR A 27 -18.42 -1.84 -6.82
CA THR A 27 -18.64 -1.91 -5.37
C THR A 27 -17.69 -0.98 -4.62
N ILE A 28 -16.41 -0.96 -4.99
CA ILE A 28 -15.40 -0.04 -4.43
C ILE A 28 -15.83 1.40 -4.73
N PHE A 29 -16.17 1.71 -5.98
CA PHE A 29 -16.60 3.05 -6.38
C PHE A 29 -17.84 3.52 -5.61
N CYS A 30 -18.90 2.71 -5.53
CA CYS A 30 -20.10 3.06 -4.78
C CYS A 30 -19.81 3.25 -3.29
N PHE A 31 -18.93 2.44 -2.71
CA PHE A 31 -18.54 2.59 -1.31
C PHE A 31 -17.78 3.90 -1.08
N ASP A 32 -16.74 4.17 -1.86
CA ASP A 32 -15.85 5.32 -1.68
C ASP A 32 -16.45 6.66 -2.10
N PHE A 33 -17.26 6.69 -3.16
CA PHE A 33 -17.78 7.94 -3.73
C PHE A 33 -19.25 8.22 -3.42
N VAL A 34 -20.00 7.25 -2.88
CA VAL A 34 -21.42 7.45 -2.53
C VAL A 34 -21.67 7.18 -1.06
N GLN A 35 -21.35 5.98 -0.55
CA GLN A 35 -21.70 5.61 0.83
C GLN A 35 -20.83 6.36 1.84
N GLN A 36 -19.52 6.42 1.64
CA GLN A 36 -18.57 7.10 2.54
C GLN A 36 -18.84 8.62 2.64
N PRO A 37 -19.03 9.37 1.54
CA PRO A 37 -19.33 10.80 1.63
C PRO A 37 -20.65 11.08 2.36
N VAL A 38 -21.70 10.28 2.11
CA VAL A 38 -22.98 10.41 2.83
C VAL A 38 -22.80 10.12 4.32
N HIS A 39 -22.05 9.07 4.65
CA HIS A 39 -21.79 8.73 6.05
C HIS A 39 -20.95 9.80 6.75
N ASN A 40 -19.92 10.36 6.10
CA ASN A 40 -19.13 11.46 6.64
C ASN A 40 -19.99 12.72 6.85
N LEU A 41 -20.90 13.03 5.93
CA LEU A 41 -21.85 14.12 6.09
C LEU A 41 -22.76 13.92 7.30
N LEU A 42 -23.25 12.69 7.54
CA LEU A 42 -24.08 12.35 8.69
C LEU A 42 -23.32 12.43 10.02
N MET A 43 -22.04 12.06 10.03
CA MET A 43 -21.21 12.01 11.24
C MET A 43 -20.54 13.34 11.57
N GLY A 44 -20.55 14.32 10.66
CA GLY A 44 -19.98 15.65 10.87
C GLY A 44 -18.44 15.73 10.78
N ASP A 45 -17.76 14.59 10.63
CA ASP A 45 -16.31 14.46 10.53
C ASP A 45 -15.93 13.53 9.37
N THR A 46 -14.67 13.57 8.92
CA THR A 46 -14.13 12.54 8.01
C THR A 46 -13.92 11.23 8.76
N LYS A 47 -13.99 10.09 8.05
CA LYS A 47 -13.70 8.78 8.63
C LYS A 47 -12.32 8.74 9.28
N GLU A 48 -11.37 9.38 8.62
CA GLU A 48 -9.98 9.48 9.04
C GLU A 48 -9.83 10.23 10.36
N GLN A 49 -10.58 11.32 10.53
CA GLN A 49 -10.61 12.07 11.77
C GLN A 49 -11.27 11.27 12.89
N ARG A 50 -12.34 10.51 12.58
CA ARG A 50 -12.96 9.60 13.56
C ARG A 50 -12.01 8.49 14.02
N ILE A 51 -11.24 7.90 13.09
CA ILE A 51 -10.19 6.92 13.42
C ILE A 51 -9.16 7.57 14.37
N LEU A 52 -8.65 8.76 14.03
CA LEU A 52 -7.70 9.47 14.89
C LEU A 52 -8.26 9.73 16.28
N ASN A 53 -9.49 10.24 16.36
CA ASN A 53 -10.15 10.52 17.63
C ASN A 53 -10.32 9.24 18.46
N TYR A 54 -10.74 8.14 17.85
CA TYR A 54 -10.88 6.85 18.53
C TYR A 54 -9.54 6.36 19.07
N VAL A 55 -8.50 6.38 18.25
CA VAL A 55 -7.16 5.94 18.64
C VAL A 55 -6.60 6.81 19.77
N GLN A 56 -6.77 8.13 19.71
CA GLN A 56 -6.34 9.04 20.79
C GLN A 56 -7.05 8.75 22.13
N GLN A 57 -8.28 8.25 22.09
CA GLN A 57 -9.06 7.92 23.29
C GLN A 57 -8.72 6.54 23.88
N HIS A 58 -8.32 5.58 23.04
CA HIS A 58 -8.19 4.17 23.43
C HIS A 58 -6.74 3.66 23.47
N ALA A 59 -5.81 4.34 22.79
CA ALA A 59 -4.41 3.93 22.75
C ALA A 59 -3.59 4.55 23.88
N LYS A 60 -2.53 3.84 24.29
CA LYS A 60 -1.54 4.33 25.23
C LYS A 60 -0.48 5.18 24.52
N PRO A 61 -0.26 6.45 24.94
CA PRO A 61 0.80 7.28 24.37
C PRO A 61 2.20 6.65 24.55
N GLY A 62 3.00 6.70 23.48
CA GLY A 62 4.34 6.09 23.42
C GLY A 62 4.34 4.57 23.24
N ASP A 63 3.18 3.95 23.00
CA ASP A 63 3.06 2.51 22.73
C ASP A 63 2.54 2.27 21.30
N PRO A 64 3.44 2.03 20.32
CA PRO A 64 3.05 1.77 18.95
C PRO A 64 2.10 0.58 18.77
N GLN A 65 2.18 -0.42 19.64
CA GLN A 65 1.32 -1.61 19.53
C GLN A 65 -0.09 -1.27 20.00
N SER A 66 -0.24 -0.54 21.10
CA SER A 66 -1.55 -0.07 21.57
C SER A 66 -2.23 0.86 20.55
N VAL A 67 -1.47 1.73 19.87
CA VAL A 67 -1.99 2.57 18.78
C VAL A 67 -2.50 1.70 17.62
N MET A 68 -1.75 0.66 17.24
CA MET A 68 -2.15 -0.28 16.19
C MET A 68 -3.40 -1.07 16.58
N ASP A 69 -3.47 -1.58 17.80
CA ASP A 69 -4.60 -2.39 18.28
C ASP A 69 -5.91 -1.58 18.31
N ALA A 70 -5.84 -0.33 18.77
CA ALA A 70 -6.98 0.59 18.74
C ALA A 70 -7.40 0.91 17.30
N PHE A 71 -6.43 1.12 16.40
CA PHE A 71 -6.68 1.37 14.99
C PHE A 71 -7.38 0.18 14.32
N ASP A 72 -6.85 -1.04 14.48
CA ASP A 72 -7.41 -2.26 13.89
C ASP A 72 -8.81 -2.55 14.43
N THR A 73 -9.04 -2.30 15.73
CA THR A 73 -10.36 -2.46 16.36
C THR A 73 -11.40 -1.59 15.65
N TYR A 74 -11.15 -0.28 15.54
CA TYR A 74 -12.09 0.65 14.90
C TYR A 74 -12.26 0.36 13.40
N CYS A 75 -11.17 0.06 12.69
CA CYS A 75 -11.22 -0.26 11.26
C CYS A 75 -12.02 -1.53 10.96
N SER A 76 -12.01 -2.51 11.86
CA SER A 76 -12.79 -3.74 11.72
C SER A 76 -14.30 -3.51 11.86
N GLU A 77 -14.69 -2.57 12.72
CA GLU A 77 -16.09 -2.19 12.94
C GLU A 77 -16.63 -1.33 11.80
N GLU A 78 -15.84 -0.37 11.30
CA GLU A 78 -16.22 0.59 10.27
C GLU A 78 -15.93 0.14 8.83
N ARG A 79 -15.31 -1.04 8.66
CA ARG A 79 -14.86 -1.60 7.36
C ARG A 79 -14.00 -0.61 6.55
N ALA A 80 -13.04 0.04 7.23
CA ALA A 80 -12.08 0.94 6.59
C ALA A 80 -10.98 0.16 5.85
N MET A 81 -10.42 0.70 4.77
CA MET A 81 -9.35 0.04 3.99
C MET A 81 -7.97 0.18 4.68
N HIS A 82 -7.25 -0.92 4.95
CA HIS A 82 -5.94 -0.96 5.64
C HIS A 82 -5.05 -2.25 5.58
N VAL A 83 -4.82 -3.01 4.51
CA VAL A 83 -4.06 -4.31 4.48
C VAL A 83 -4.58 -5.46 5.40
N GLY A 84 -5.14 -5.20 6.58
CA GLY A 84 -5.72 -6.22 7.45
C GLY A 84 -4.68 -7.13 8.12
N ALA A 85 -4.98 -7.61 9.32
CA ALA A 85 -4.08 -8.47 10.10
C ALA A 85 -3.67 -9.75 9.35
N VAL A 86 -4.52 -10.26 8.44
CA VAL A 86 -4.32 -11.54 7.73
C VAL A 86 -3.22 -11.45 6.67
N LYS A 87 -3.18 -10.39 5.86
CA LYS A 87 -2.09 -10.18 4.88
C LYS A 87 -0.73 -10.02 5.58
N GLY A 88 -0.73 -9.49 6.81
CA GLY A 88 0.46 -9.27 7.64
C GLY A 88 1.09 -10.52 8.28
N THR A 89 0.46 -11.70 8.21
CA THR A 89 0.91 -12.91 8.94
C THR A 89 2.16 -13.58 8.36
N GLY A 90 2.48 -13.35 7.08
CA GLY A 90 3.68 -13.88 6.41
C GLY A 90 4.79 -12.84 6.21
N ILE A 91 4.44 -11.56 6.15
CA ILE A 91 5.33 -10.39 6.12
C ILE A 91 4.55 -9.26 6.79
N ARG A 92 5.06 -8.68 7.88
CA ARG A 92 4.38 -7.58 8.59
C ARG A 92 4.43 -6.30 7.77
N VAL A 93 3.51 -6.13 6.83
CA VAL A 93 3.34 -4.89 6.07
C VAL A 93 1.87 -4.51 6.07
N GLY A 94 1.57 -3.21 6.20
CA GLY A 94 0.22 -2.68 6.18
C GLY A 94 0.11 -1.21 5.75
N TRP A 95 -1.08 -0.79 5.27
CA TRP A 95 -1.38 0.45 4.53
C TRP A 95 -2.41 1.43 5.14
N TRP A 96 -2.37 2.71 4.73
CA TRP A 96 -3.53 3.58 4.50
C TRP A 96 -3.21 4.70 3.48
N GLY A 97 -4.14 5.03 2.59
CA GLY A 97 -4.05 6.18 1.68
C GLY A 97 -4.05 7.45 2.50
N GLY A 98 -2.90 8.09 2.66
CA GLY A 98 -2.74 9.09 3.71
C GLY A 98 -1.43 9.10 4.49
N GLY A 99 -0.45 8.25 4.15
CA GLY A 99 0.82 8.15 4.85
C GLY A 99 1.06 6.71 5.32
N VAL A 100 1.66 5.91 4.44
CA VAL A 100 1.77 4.45 4.62
C VAL A 100 2.99 4.07 5.45
N GLY A 101 2.82 3.02 6.26
CA GLY A 101 3.91 2.20 6.80
C GLY A 101 4.54 2.74 8.08
N TRP A 102 4.00 3.82 8.66
CA TRP A 102 4.59 4.41 9.86
C TRP A 102 4.70 3.42 11.01
N TRP A 103 3.79 2.46 11.12
CA TRP A 103 3.88 1.40 12.13
C TRP A 103 4.96 0.36 11.83
N CYS A 104 5.40 0.20 10.58
CA CYS A 104 6.61 -0.57 10.29
C CYS A 104 7.85 0.10 10.89
N ALA A 105 7.78 1.40 11.23
CA ALA A 105 8.85 2.05 11.97
C ALA A 105 9.11 1.39 13.34
N ARG A 106 8.10 0.76 13.95
CA ARG A 106 8.30 -0.03 15.18
C ARG A 106 9.18 -1.28 14.99
N LEU A 107 9.33 -1.73 13.75
CA LEU A 107 10.14 -2.88 13.36
C LEU A 107 11.50 -2.46 12.80
N LEU A 108 11.78 -1.16 12.69
CA LEU A 108 13.07 -0.70 12.22
C LEU A 108 14.17 -1.06 13.24
N PRO A 109 15.36 -1.46 12.76
CA PRO A 109 16.51 -1.58 13.63
C PRO A 109 16.90 -0.21 14.20
N PRO A 110 17.67 -0.16 15.31
CA PRO A 110 18.22 1.09 15.81
C PRO A 110 18.94 1.89 14.72
N GLY A 111 18.60 3.17 14.57
CA GLY A 111 19.12 4.05 13.52
C GLY A 111 18.38 3.97 12.18
N GLY A 112 17.45 3.03 12.03
CA GLY A 112 16.56 2.96 10.88
C GLY A 112 15.70 4.23 10.73
N ARG A 113 15.37 4.54 9.49
CA ARG A 113 14.53 5.67 9.11
C ARG A 113 13.49 5.22 8.10
N LEU A 114 12.29 5.78 8.21
CA LEU A 114 11.22 5.62 7.24
C LEU A 114 10.92 6.97 6.59
N LEU A 115 10.93 7.00 5.27
CA LEU A 115 10.37 8.09 4.49
C LEU A 115 9.03 7.62 3.94
N THR A 116 7.97 8.39 4.19
CA THR A 116 6.64 8.13 3.64
C THR A 116 6.19 9.34 2.84
N MET A 117 5.58 9.10 1.68
CA MET A 117 5.08 10.13 0.79
C MET A 117 3.58 10.16 0.86
N GLU A 118 3.01 11.33 1.11
CA GLU A 118 1.57 11.52 1.15
C GLU A 118 1.15 12.75 0.35
N MET A 119 0.24 12.58 -0.59
CA MET A 119 -0.17 13.68 -1.46
C MET A 119 -1.23 14.59 -0.80
N ASN A 120 -2.09 14.03 0.04
CA ASN A 120 -3.13 14.74 0.76
C ASN A 120 -2.59 15.34 2.08
N PRO A 121 -2.56 16.68 2.22
CA PRO A 121 -2.03 17.34 3.42
C PRO A 121 -2.83 17.03 4.69
N ASP A 122 -4.14 16.79 4.60
CA ASP A 122 -4.98 16.45 5.75
C ASP A 122 -4.61 15.07 6.28
N TYR A 123 -4.39 14.13 5.37
CA TYR A 123 -3.98 12.79 5.73
C TYR A 123 -2.55 12.78 6.30
N ALA A 124 -1.64 13.56 5.72
CA ALA A 124 -0.31 13.77 6.28
C ALA A 124 -0.38 14.35 7.71
N ALA A 125 -1.32 15.25 8.00
CA ALA A 125 -1.52 15.81 9.34
C ALA A 125 -2.04 14.76 10.33
N ILE A 126 -2.97 13.90 9.91
CA ILE A 126 -3.45 12.76 10.72
C ILE A 126 -2.30 11.79 11.01
N THR A 127 -1.51 11.44 9.99
CA THR A 127 -0.36 10.54 10.15
C THR A 127 0.69 11.10 11.11
N ARG A 128 0.95 12.42 11.10
CA ARG A 128 1.82 13.07 12.11
C ARG A 128 1.30 12.89 13.53
N GLN A 129 0.00 13.05 13.73
CA GLN A 129 -0.61 12.91 15.06
C GLN A 129 -0.55 11.45 15.54
N MET A 130 -0.82 10.48 14.66
CA MET A 130 -0.67 9.06 14.95
C MET A 130 0.78 8.70 15.33
N LEU A 131 1.75 9.20 14.56
CA LEU A 131 3.18 9.01 14.83
C LEU A 131 3.60 9.57 16.19
N SER A 132 3.15 10.79 16.50
CA SER A 132 3.43 11.44 17.78
C SER A 132 2.82 10.66 18.93
N LEU A 133 1.59 10.16 18.78
CA LEU A 133 0.94 9.33 19.79
C LEU A 133 1.66 8.00 19.98
N ALA A 134 2.17 7.40 18.90
CA ALA A 134 2.94 6.16 18.95
C ALA A 134 4.38 6.34 19.47
N GLY A 135 4.89 7.58 19.57
CA GLY A 135 6.29 7.84 19.93
C GLY A 135 7.28 7.49 18.80
N LEU A 136 6.84 7.53 17.54
CA LEU A 136 7.63 7.17 16.36
C LEU A 136 8.02 8.37 15.48
N GLN A 137 7.67 9.59 15.89
CA GLN A 137 7.87 10.81 15.10
C GLN A 137 9.33 11.07 14.70
N ASP A 138 10.29 10.62 15.50
CA ASP A 138 11.73 10.83 15.22
C ASP A 138 12.30 9.81 14.23
N GLN A 139 11.57 8.72 13.96
CA GLN A 139 11.98 7.66 13.04
C GLN A 139 11.35 7.81 11.65
N VAL A 140 10.27 8.58 11.55
CA VAL A 140 9.46 8.68 10.33
C VAL A 140 9.39 10.12 9.84
N THR A 141 9.81 10.34 8.60
CA THR A 141 9.69 11.62 7.92
C THR A 141 8.58 11.54 6.88
N ILE A 142 7.58 12.41 7.00
CA ILE A 142 6.46 12.51 6.06
C ILE A 142 6.75 13.59 5.03
N LEU A 143 6.77 13.21 3.77
CA LEU A 143 6.95 14.10 2.62
C LEU A 143 5.58 14.37 2.00
N ILE A 144 5.14 15.63 2.01
CA ILE A 144 3.86 16.01 1.39
C ILE A 144 4.07 16.28 -0.10
N GLY A 145 3.38 15.53 -0.95
CA GLY A 145 3.44 15.69 -2.40
C GLY A 145 3.26 14.39 -3.17
N ALA A 146 3.19 14.50 -4.49
CA ALA A 146 3.09 13.33 -5.34
C ALA A 146 4.45 12.62 -5.47
N SER A 147 4.44 11.30 -5.60
CA SER A 147 5.65 10.48 -5.65
C SER A 147 6.58 10.85 -6.80
N GLN A 148 6.04 11.17 -7.99
CA GLN A 148 6.83 11.58 -9.16
C GLN A 148 7.65 12.85 -8.91
N ASP A 149 7.14 13.76 -8.06
CA ASP A 149 7.81 15.02 -7.77
C ASP A 149 8.83 14.86 -6.65
N LEU A 150 8.55 13.96 -5.70
CA LEU A 150 9.36 13.74 -4.50
C LEU A 150 10.52 12.77 -4.71
N ILE A 151 10.35 11.71 -5.49
CA ILE A 151 11.41 10.70 -5.75
C ILE A 151 12.70 11.35 -6.26
N PRO A 152 12.68 12.27 -7.25
CA PRO A 152 13.90 12.92 -7.74
C PRO A 152 14.61 13.79 -6.71
N GLN A 153 13.91 14.22 -5.64
CA GLN A 153 14.46 15.06 -4.59
C GLN A 153 15.13 14.25 -3.47
N LEU A 154 14.97 12.92 -3.42
CA LEU A 154 15.44 12.09 -2.31
C LEU A 154 16.96 12.20 -2.08
N LYS A 155 17.76 12.15 -3.15
CA LYS A 155 19.23 12.30 -3.05
C LYS A 155 19.65 13.68 -2.56
N THR A 156 19.06 14.73 -3.11
CA THR A 156 19.57 16.10 -2.94
C THR A 156 18.98 16.82 -1.72
N LYS A 157 17.68 16.64 -1.48
CA LYS A 157 16.96 17.35 -0.41
C LYS A 157 16.88 16.55 0.88
N TYR A 158 16.87 15.23 0.78
CA TYR A 158 16.67 14.34 1.93
C TYR A 158 17.87 13.43 2.22
N ASP A 159 19.00 13.66 1.54
CA ASP A 159 20.28 12.98 1.76
C ASP A 159 20.18 11.44 1.69
N VAL A 160 19.32 10.93 0.80
CA VAL A 160 19.14 9.49 0.58
C VAL A 160 20.09 9.02 -0.50
N ASP A 161 21.07 8.19 -0.16
CA ASP A 161 21.89 7.55 -1.20
C ASP A 161 21.08 6.47 -1.95
N THR A 162 20.70 5.40 -1.28
CA THR A 162 19.89 4.31 -1.85
C THR A 162 18.87 3.80 -0.83
N LEU A 163 17.86 3.06 -1.31
CA LEU A 163 16.78 2.52 -0.50
C LEU A 163 17.00 1.04 -0.24
N ASP A 164 16.87 0.61 1.01
CA ASP A 164 16.93 -0.81 1.37
C ASP A 164 15.63 -1.55 1.01
N MET A 165 14.50 -0.86 1.17
CA MET A 165 13.18 -1.38 0.89
C MET A 165 12.27 -0.27 0.38
N VAL A 166 11.39 -0.61 -0.56
CA VAL A 166 10.33 0.25 -1.08
C VAL A 166 9.01 -0.48 -0.92
N PHE A 167 8.06 0.14 -0.22
CA PHE A 167 6.70 -0.39 -0.15
C PHE A 167 5.81 0.42 -1.10
N LEU A 168 5.25 -0.27 -2.10
CA LEU A 168 4.37 0.31 -3.11
C LEU A 168 2.93 0.03 -2.71
N ASP A 169 2.26 1.10 -2.26
CA ASP A 169 0.85 1.03 -1.93
C ASP A 169 0.15 2.37 -2.09
N HIS A 170 0.30 2.96 -3.26
CA HIS A 170 -0.44 4.15 -3.66
C HIS A 170 -1.33 3.79 -4.86
N TRP A 171 -1.58 4.73 -5.77
CA TRP A 171 -2.30 4.43 -7.01
C TRP A 171 -1.57 3.37 -7.84
N LYS A 172 -2.29 2.31 -8.23
CA LYS A 172 -1.67 1.13 -8.84
C LYS A 172 -1.02 1.43 -10.19
N ASP A 173 -1.63 2.32 -10.98
CA ASP A 173 -1.09 2.85 -12.25
C ASP A 173 0.26 3.58 -12.11
N ARG A 174 0.66 3.91 -10.87
CA ARG A 174 1.90 4.60 -10.57
C ARG A 174 3.03 3.67 -10.11
N TYR A 175 2.74 2.39 -9.82
CA TYR A 175 3.74 1.41 -9.39
C TYR A 175 4.87 1.23 -10.41
N LEU A 176 4.52 1.01 -11.69
CA LEU A 176 5.51 0.83 -12.74
C LEU A 176 6.32 2.11 -13.01
N PRO A 177 5.70 3.28 -13.27
CA PRO A 177 6.48 4.49 -13.53
C PRO A 177 7.35 4.90 -12.34
N ASP A 178 6.89 4.73 -11.09
CA ASP A 178 7.71 5.03 -9.91
C ASP A 178 8.85 4.04 -9.70
N THR A 179 8.62 2.75 -9.99
CA THR A 179 9.70 1.75 -9.97
C THR A 179 10.80 2.10 -10.96
N ARG A 180 10.44 2.58 -12.16
CA ARG A 180 11.41 3.06 -13.15
C ARG A 180 12.10 4.35 -12.69
N LEU A 181 11.35 5.30 -12.16
CA LEU A 181 11.90 6.56 -11.67
C LEU A 181 12.90 6.34 -10.52
N LEU A 182 12.62 5.41 -9.61
CA LEU A 182 13.55 4.99 -8.56
C LEU A 182 14.84 4.40 -9.13
N GLU A 183 14.75 3.59 -10.18
CA GLU A 183 15.92 3.07 -10.90
C GLU A 183 16.71 4.19 -11.59
N GLU A 184 16.03 5.06 -12.35
CA GLU A 184 16.63 6.19 -13.09
C GLU A 184 17.32 7.20 -12.17
N CYS A 185 16.73 7.45 -11.01
CA CYS A 185 17.31 8.31 -9.98
C CYS A 185 18.44 7.62 -9.18
N GLY A 186 18.80 6.37 -9.49
CA GLY A 186 19.85 5.63 -8.82
C GLY A 186 19.58 5.39 -7.33
N LEU A 187 18.30 5.22 -6.96
CA LEU A 187 17.85 4.96 -5.59
C LEU A 187 17.77 3.47 -5.28
N LEU A 188 17.79 2.60 -6.29
CA LEU A 188 17.80 1.15 -6.12
C LEU A 188 19.23 0.62 -6.15
N ARG A 189 19.61 -0.17 -5.15
CA ARG A 189 20.87 -0.92 -5.10
C ARG A 189 20.60 -2.42 -5.17
N LYS A 190 21.61 -3.20 -5.55
CA LYS A 190 21.48 -4.67 -5.46
C LYS A 190 21.08 -5.07 -4.04
N GLY A 191 20.02 -5.85 -3.93
CA GLY A 191 19.39 -6.24 -2.68
C GLY A 191 18.24 -5.35 -2.20
N THR A 192 17.94 -4.24 -2.87
CA THR A 192 16.73 -3.45 -2.57
C THR A 192 15.49 -4.30 -2.76
N VAL A 193 14.60 -4.31 -1.78
CA VAL A 193 13.34 -5.06 -1.82
C VAL A 193 12.20 -4.11 -2.18
N LEU A 194 11.56 -4.31 -3.33
CA LEU A 194 10.25 -3.72 -3.58
C LEU A 194 9.18 -4.70 -3.08
N LEU A 195 8.24 -4.21 -2.29
CA LEU A 195 7.08 -4.96 -1.88
C LEU A 195 5.84 -4.18 -2.29
N ALA A 196 5.00 -4.78 -3.12
CA ALA A 196 3.82 -4.14 -3.70
C ALA A 196 2.55 -4.82 -3.19
N ASP A 197 1.63 -4.07 -2.60
CA ASP A 197 0.30 -4.60 -2.22
C ASP A 197 -0.72 -4.44 -3.34
N ASN A 198 -1.80 -5.22 -3.24
CA ASN A 198 -2.95 -5.18 -4.13
C ASN A 198 -2.63 -5.47 -5.59
N VAL A 199 -1.58 -6.27 -5.83
CA VAL A 199 -1.14 -6.60 -7.19
C VAL A 199 -2.15 -7.48 -7.92
N ILE A 200 -3.10 -8.08 -7.18
CA ILE A 200 -4.20 -8.86 -7.73
C ILE A 200 -5.52 -8.08 -7.71
N VAL A 201 -5.89 -7.37 -6.63
CA VAL A 201 -7.10 -6.52 -6.57
C VAL A 201 -6.81 -5.20 -5.84
N PRO A 202 -6.95 -4.01 -6.49
CA PRO A 202 -7.50 -3.79 -7.84
C PRO A 202 -6.52 -4.11 -8.99
N GLY A 203 -5.31 -4.59 -8.69
CA GLY A 203 -4.38 -5.10 -9.69
C GLY A 203 -3.38 -4.06 -10.17
N ALA A 204 -2.15 -4.52 -10.43
CA ALA A 204 -1.06 -3.73 -11.02
C ALA A 204 -0.39 -4.55 -12.15
N PRO A 205 -1.09 -4.82 -13.26
CA PRO A 205 -0.67 -5.81 -14.25
C PRO A 205 0.61 -5.41 -14.99
N ASP A 206 0.76 -4.12 -15.31
CA ASP A 206 1.93 -3.56 -15.97
C ASP A 206 3.20 -3.63 -15.08
N PHE A 207 3.05 -3.33 -13.79
CA PHE A 207 4.09 -3.52 -12.79
C PHE A 207 4.50 -4.99 -12.68
N LEU A 208 3.52 -5.91 -12.54
CA LEU A 208 3.79 -7.35 -12.44
C LEU A 208 4.48 -7.89 -13.69
N GLU A 209 4.02 -7.52 -14.88
CA GLU A 209 4.63 -7.91 -16.15
C GLU A 209 6.09 -7.43 -16.22
N TYR A 210 6.34 -6.17 -15.86
CA TYR A 210 7.68 -5.60 -15.85
C TYR A 210 8.62 -6.32 -14.88
N VAL A 211 8.25 -6.44 -13.59
CA VAL A 211 9.18 -7.01 -12.59
C VAL A 211 9.41 -8.51 -12.82
N ARG A 212 8.38 -9.26 -13.25
CA ARG A 212 8.51 -10.71 -13.51
C ARG A 212 9.22 -11.01 -14.83
N GLY A 213 9.08 -10.15 -15.83
CA GLY A 213 9.74 -10.29 -17.14
C GLY A 213 11.18 -9.78 -17.18
N SER A 214 11.60 -8.99 -16.19
CA SER A 214 12.91 -8.35 -16.16
C SER A 214 13.96 -9.21 -15.45
N THR A 215 15.14 -9.33 -16.06
CA THR A 215 16.31 -9.97 -15.42
C THR A 215 16.85 -9.18 -14.24
N LYS A 216 16.42 -7.93 -14.06
CA LYS A 216 16.82 -7.05 -12.95
C LYS A 216 16.13 -7.39 -11.63
N PHE A 217 15.09 -8.22 -11.63
CA PHE A 217 14.36 -8.56 -10.41
C PHE A 217 14.32 -10.08 -10.18
N GLU A 218 14.19 -10.46 -8.91
CA GLU A 218 13.78 -11.79 -8.48
C GLU A 218 12.47 -11.66 -7.70
N CYS A 219 11.41 -12.27 -8.23
CA CYS A 219 10.06 -12.08 -7.73
C CYS A 219 9.58 -13.26 -6.89
N THR A 220 8.86 -12.97 -5.80
CA THR A 220 8.12 -13.94 -5.00
C THR A 220 6.72 -13.39 -4.75
N HIS A 221 5.70 -14.16 -5.10
CA HIS A 221 4.30 -13.81 -4.85
C HIS A 221 3.84 -14.37 -3.50
N TYR A 222 3.18 -13.54 -2.70
CA TYR A 222 2.57 -13.92 -1.43
C TYR A 222 1.05 -13.77 -1.55
N SER A 223 0.38 -14.90 -1.80
CA SER A 223 -1.09 -14.94 -1.89
C SER A 223 -1.72 -14.64 -0.54
N SER A 224 -2.78 -13.86 -0.53
CA SER A 224 -3.56 -13.56 0.67
C SER A 224 -5.01 -13.19 0.30
N TYR A 225 -5.72 -12.54 1.22
CA TYR A 225 -7.10 -12.13 1.01
C TYR A 225 -7.20 -10.60 1.09
N LEU A 226 -8.07 -10.03 0.25
CA LEU A 226 -8.50 -8.65 0.33
C LEU A 226 -9.12 -8.40 1.71
N GLU A 227 -8.86 -7.23 2.27
CA GLU A 227 -9.28 -6.88 3.62
C GLU A 227 -10.76 -7.15 3.89
N TYR A 228 -11.03 -7.84 4.99
CA TYR A 228 -12.39 -8.10 5.48
C TYR A 228 -13.31 -8.83 4.48
N ARG A 229 -12.72 -9.50 3.48
CA ARG A 229 -13.44 -10.20 2.40
C ARG A 229 -12.74 -11.52 2.05
N GLU A 230 -13.51 -12.49 1.57
CA GLU A 230 -12.98 -13.76 1.06
C GLU A 230 -12.41 -13.66 -0.38
N THR A 231 -12.18 -12.43 -0.86
CA THR A 231 -11.64 -12.20 -2.22
C THR A 231 -10.13 -12.39 -2.18
N VAL A 232 -9.58 -13.24 -3.06
CA VAL A 232 -8.13 -13.45 -3.15
C VAL A 232 -7.44 -12.17 -3.61
N ASP A 233 -6.38 -11.79 -2.90
CA ASP A 233 -5.46 -10.72 -3.27
C ASP A 233 -4.01 -11.22 -3.09
N GLY A 234 -3.00 -10.36 -3.19
CA GLY A 234 -1.64 -10.73 -2.83
C GLY A 234 -0.65 -9.57 -2.81
N LEU A 235 0.51 -9.87 -2.24
CA LEU A 235 1.69 -9.02 -2.25
C LEU A 235 2.70 -9.57 -3.27
N GLU A 236 3.37 -8.70 -4.02
CA GLU A 236 4.54 -9.08 -4.82
C GLU A 236 5.81 -8.54 -4.17
N LYS A 237 6.74 -9.42 -3.84
CA LYS A 237 8.11 -9.04 -3.47
C LYS A 237 8.99 -9.13 -4.71
N ALA A 238 9.62 -8.03 -5.11
CA ALA A 238 10.60 -7.98 -6.19
C ALA A 238 11.96 -7.52 -5.62
N LEU A 239 12.91 -8.43 -5.55
CA LEU A 239 14.29 -8.16 -5.12
C LEU A 239 15.11 -7.63 -6.30
N TYR A 240 15.61 -6.39 -6.21
CA TYR A 240 16.43 -5.79 -7.27
C TYR A 240 17.83 -6.43 -7.29
N LYS A 241 18.22 -7.01 -8.43
CA LYS A 241 19.50 -7.69 -8.65
C LYS A 241 20.60 -6.78 -9.21
N GLY A 242 20.26 -5.52 -9.51
CA GLY A 242 21.13 -4.56 -10.18
C GLY A 242 20.73 -4.36 -11.65
N PRO A 243 21.43 -3.45 -12.36
CA PRO A 243 21.18 -3.22 -13.78
C PRO A 243 21.43 -4.50 -14.58
N SER A 244 20.74 -4.64 -15.72
CA SER A 244 20.99 -5.74 -16.65
C SER A 244 22.45 -5.67 -17.11
N SER A 245 23.14 -6.81 -17.06
CA SER A 245 24.45 -6.93 -17.72
C SER A 245 24.27 -6.59 -19.20
N PRO A 246 25.20 -5.79 -19.79
CA PRO A 246 25.16 -5.47 -21.21
C PRO A 246 25.29 -6.72 -22.10
#